data_AF-A0ABD0PTK2-F1
#
_entry.id   AF-A0ABD0PTK2-F1
#
_cell.length_a   1.000
_cell.length_b   1.000
_cell.length_c   1.000
_cell.angle_alpha   90.00
_cell.angle_beta   90.00
_cell.angle_gamma   90.00
#
_symmetry.space_group_name_H-M   'P 1'
#
loop_
_entity.id
_entity.type
_entity.pdbx_description
1 polymer ?
#
loop_
_entity_poly.entity_id
_entity_poly.type
_entity_poly.pdbx_seq_one_letter_code
_entity_poly.pdbx_strand_id
1 'polypeptide(L)' 'NNPAHRYYLTTDPVTGRLYVSDTNSRRIYSPQALLASSEPQQNVEVVAGTGDHCLPFDEAHCGDEGPATEALLTGPK' A
#
# COMPACT_ATOMS: atom_id res chain seq x y z
N ASN A 1 -15.27 -16.65 12.04
CA ASN A 1 -14.03 -16.75 11.24
C ASN A 1 -13.94 -15.51 10.36
N ASN A 2 -13.62 -14.38 10.97
CA ASN A 2 -13.57 -13.07 10.32
C ASN A 2 -12.10 -12.65 10.37
N PRO A 3 -11.30 -12.77 9.30
CA PRO A 3 -9.91 -12.31 9.32
C PRO A 3 -9.95 -10.79 9.16
N ALA A 4 -10.45 -10.10 10.19
CA ALA A 4 -10.46 -8.65 10.21
C ALA A 4 -9.00 -8.20 10.15
N HIS A 5 -8.66 -7.50 9.07
CA HIS A 5 -7.36 -6.89 8.80
C HIS A 5 -6.26 -7.89 8.42
N ARG A 6 -6.37 -8.43 7.20
CA ARG A 6 -5.24 -9.13 6.57
C ARG A 6 -4.35 -8.12 5.84
N TYR A 7 -3.10 -8.07 6.27
CA TYR A 7 -2.02 -7.35 5.61
C TYR A 7 -0.89 -8.31 5.27
N TYR A 8 -0.05 -7.92 4.32
CA TYR A 8 1.06 -8.72 3.84
C TYR A 8 2.33 -7.88 3.82
N LEU A 9 3.47 -8.54 4.07
CA LEU A 9 4.78 -7.91 4.14
C LEU A 9 5.69 -8.51 3.08
N THR A 10 6.46 -7.66 2.43
CA THR A 10 7.55 -8.08 1.53
C THR A 10 8.71 -7.11 1.65
N THR A 11 9.91 -7.56 1.28
CA THR A 11 11.11 -6.73 1.24
C THR A 11 11.67 -6.71 -0.17
N ASP A 12 12.15 -5.55 -0.61
CA ASP A 12 13.00 -5.47 -1.80
C ASP A 12 14.37 -6.09 -1.47
N PRO A 13 14.79 -7.17 -2.16
CA PRO A 13 16.06 -7.84 -1.88
C PRO A 13 17.29 -6.98 -2.21
N VAL A 14 17.15 -5.94 -3.04
CA VAL A 14 18.27 -5.08 -3.44
C VAL A 14 18.51 -3.98 -2.40
N THR A 15 17.45 -3.28 -1.99
CA THR A 15 17.56 -2.14 -1.07
C THR A 15 17.26 -2.48 0.39
N GLY A 16 16.67 -3.65 0.66
CA GLY A 16 16.18 -4.04 1.99
C GLY A 16 14.91 -3.30 2.42
N ARG A 17 14.27 -2.54 1.53
CA ARG A 17 13.10 -1.72 1.84
C ARG A 17 11.88 -2.59 2.12
N LEU A 18 11.22 -2.37 3.25
CA LEU A 18 10.00 -3.08 3.67
C LEU A 18 8.76 -2.43 3.02
N TYR A 19 7.84 -3.28 2.57
CA TYR A 19 6.54 -2.89 2.04
C TYR A 19 5.43 -3.60 2.80
N VAL A 20 4.33 -2.88 3.05
CA VAL A 20 3.13 -3.37 3.72
C VAL A 20 1.95 -3.18 2.79
N SER A 21 1.31 -4.27 2.34
CA SER A 21 0.04 -4.23 1.63
C SER A 21 -1.09 -4.37 2.64
N ASP A 22 -1.93 -3.34 2.79
CA ASP A 22 -3.12 -3.40 3.65
C ASP A 22 -4.39 -3.45 2.79
N THR A 23 -5.04 -4.62 2.84
CA THR A 23 -6.28 -4.87 2.10
C THR A 23 -7.38 -3.87 2.48
N ASN A 24 -7.44 -3.45 3.75
CA ASN A 24 -8.56 -2.66 4.26
C ASN A 24 -8.45 -1.18 3.88
N SER A 25 -7.26 -0.59 4.04
CA SER A 25 -7.02 0.79 3.62
C SER A 25 -6.81 0.95 2.12
N ARG A 26 -6.68 -0.14 1.35
CA ARG A 26 -6.45 -0.12 -0.10
C ARG A 26 -5.22 0.71 -0.47
N ARG A 27 -4.16 0.55 0.32
CA ARG A 27 -2.88 1.20 0.11
C ARG A 27 -1.75 0.22 0.36
N ILE A 28 -0.63 0.51 -0.28
CA ILE A 28 0.65 -0.11 -0.01
C ILE A 28 1.55 0.95 0.60
N TYR A 29 2.18 0.61 1.72
CA TYR A 29 3.03 1.50 2.49
C TYR A 29 4.48 1.03 2.50
N SER A 30 5.40 1.95 2.75
CA SER A 30 6.77 1.64 3.10
C SER A 30 7.23 2.52 4.27
N PRO A 31 7.84 1.96 5.32
CA PRO A 31 8.39 2.78 6.40
C PRO A 31 9.54 3.65 5.89
N GLN A 32 9.59 4.92 6.30
CA GLN A 32 10.67 5.83 5.91
C GLN A 32 12.00 5.46 6.56
N ALA A 33 11.96 4.91 7.78
CA ALA A 33 13.13 4.47 8.52
C ALA A 33 12.85 3.19 9.31
N LEU A 34 13.71 2.17 9.15
CA LEU A 34 13.53 0.87 9.82
C LEU A 34 13.96 0.89 11.30
N LEU A 35 14.79 1.85 11.70
CA LEU A 35 15.40 1.94 13.03
C LEU A 35 15.03 3.23 13.78
N ALA A 36 14.02 3.97 13.32
CA ALA A 36 13.74 5.31 13.84
C ALA A 36 12.98 5.31 15.17
N SER A 37 13.39 6.25 16.03
CA SER A 37 12.77 6.66 17.30
C SER A 37 11.59 7.64 17.13
N SER A 38 11.08 7.79 15.91
CA SER A 38 9.95 8.67 15.60
C SER A 38 8.62 7.99 15.93
N GLU A 39 7.57 8.78 16.13
CA GLU A 39 6.20 8.29 16.32
C GLU A 39 5.86 7.27 15.21
N PRO A 40 5.52 6.00 15.52
CA PRO A 40 5.33 4.96 14.52
C PRO A 40 4.31 5.33 13.43
N GLN A 41 3.34 6.16 13.80
CA GLN A 41 2.28 6.65 12.92
C GLN A 41 2.78 7.63 11.84
N GLN A 42 3.91 8.30 12.06
CA GLN A 42 4.50 9.27 11.13
C GLN A 42 5.56 8.63 10.23
N ASN A 43 5.99 7.40 10.54
CA ASN A 43 7.05 6.69 9.83
C ASN A 43 6.51 5.83 8.67
N VAL A 44 5.57 6.35 7.89
CA VAL A 44 4.94 5.62 6.78
C VAL A 44 4.81 6.52 5.57
N GLU A 45 5.26 6.02 4.42
CA GLU A 45 5.04 6.59 3.09
C GLU A 45 4.06 5.70 2.32
N VAL A 46 3.10 6.31 1.61
CA VAL A 46 2.24 5.59 0.66
C VAL A 46 3.00 5.41 -0.64
N VAL A 47 3.22 4.16 -1.05
CA VAL A 47 3.91 3.86 -2.32
C VAL A 47 2.93 3.52 -3.44
N ALA A 48 1.72 3.08 -3.10
CA ALA A 48 0.65 2.87 -4.06
C ALA A 48 -0.73 3.00 -3.39
N GLY A 49 -1.72 3.47 -4.15
CA GLY A 49 -3.10 3.53 -3.71
C GLY A 49 -3.52 4.88 -3.11
N THR A 50 -4.62 5.43 -3.62
CA THR A 50 -5.30 6.60 -3.05
C THR A 50 -6.17 6.26 -1.83
N GLY A 51 -6.38 4.98 -1.54
CA GLY A 51 -7.29 4.47 -0.51
C GLY A 51 -8.73 4.29 -0.98
N ASP A 52 -9.08 4.82 -2.16
CA ASP A 52 -10.38 4.59 -2.77
C ASP A 52 -10.45 3.21 -3.44
N HIS A 53 -11.66 2.68 -3.54
CA HIS A 53 -11.91 1.39 -4.16
C HIS A 53 -11.95 1.51 -5.68
N CYS A 54 -11.07 0.78 -6.37
CA CYS A 54 -11.26 0.61 -7.81
C CYS A 54 -12.49 -0.26 -8.09
N LEU A 55 -13.43 0.26 -8.87
CA LEU A 55 -14.62 -0.49 -9.28
C LEU A 55 -14.30 -1.45 -10.43
N PRO A 56 -15.03 -2.56 -10.57
CA PRO A 56 -14.98 -3.36 -11.78
C PRO A 56 -15.28 -2.51 -13.02
N PHE A 57 -14.50 -2.69 -14.08
CA PHE A 57 -14.65 -1.98 -15.36
C PHE A 57 -14.44 -0.45 -15.28
N ASP A 58 -13.59 0.02 -14.36
CA ASP A 58 -13.13 1.40 -14.33
C ASP A 58 -12.50 1.82 -15.68
N GLU A 59 -13.00 2.91 -16.28
CA GLU A 59 -12.57 3.36 -17.61
C GLU A 59 -11.12 3.87 -17.63
N ALA A 60 -10.65 4.40 -16.50
CA ALA A 60 -9.27 4.82 -16.30
C ALA A 60 -8.33 3.66 -15.93
N HIS A 61 -8.82 2.42 -15.98
CA HIS A 61 -8.06 1.21 -15.66
C HIS A 61 -7.38 1.31 -14.29
N CYS A 62 -8.11 1.82 -13.29
CA CYS A 62 -7.62 2.04 -11.93
C CYS A 62 -6.37 2.94 -11.85
N GLY A 63 -6.07 3.74 -12.87
CA GLY A 63 -4.85 4.56 -12.93
C GLY A 63 -3.61 3.83 -13.43
N ASP A 64 -3.77 2.69 -14.13
CA ASP A 64 -2.68 2.01 -14.84
C ASP A 64 -1.94 2.99 -15.77
N GLU A 65 -0.64 2.75 -15.97
CA GLU A 65 0.29 3.63 -16.70
C GLU A 65 0.58 5.01 -16.04
N GLY A 66 -0.12 5.35 -14.95
CA GLY A 66 0.10 6.54 -14.14
C GLY A 66 1.01 6.33 -12.92
N PRO A 67 1.18 7.37 -12.08
CA PRO A 67 1.87 7.25 -10.80
C PRO A 67 1.14 6.29 -9.86
N ALA A 68 1.85 5.31 -9.30
CA ALA A 68 1.25 4.30 -8.41
C ALA A 68 0.53 4.90 -7.19
N THR A 69 1.01 6.05 -6.68
CA THR A 69 0.41 6.79 -5.57
C THR A 69 -0.97 7.37 -5.89
N GLU A 70 -1.28 7.53 -7.19
CA GLU A 70 -2.56 8.03 -7.69
C GLU A 70 -3.49 6.89 -8.17
N ALA A 71 -2.99 5.65 -8.20
CA ALA A 71 -3.77 4.49 -8.61
C ALA A 71 -4.84 4.09 -7.57
N LEU A 72 -5.91 3.45 -8.04
CA LEU A 72 -6.99 2.91 -7.22
C LEU A 72 -6.75 1.40 -7.00
N LEU A 73 -6.92 0.91 -5.77
CA LEU A 73 -6.70 -0.51 -5.46
C LEU A 73 -8.02 -1.22 -5.13
N THR A 74 -8.15 -2.49 -5.54
CA THR A 74 -9.33 -3.30 -5.22
C THR A 74 -9.20 -3.90 -3.82
N GLY A 75 -8.28 -4.83 -3.66
CA GLY A 75 -7.94 -5.51 -2.40
C GLY A 75 -6.55 -6.12 -2.51
N PRO A 76 -5.48 -5.33 -2.29
CA PRO A 76 -4.10 -5.77 -2.51
C PRO A 76 -3.73 -6.88 -1.53
N LYS A 77 -2.95 -7.87 -1.98
CA LYS A 77 -2.51 -9.05 -1.23
C LYS A 77 -1.04 -9.36 -1.47
#